data_AF-A0A1N7CU64-F1
#
_entry.id   AF-A0A1N7CU64-F1
#
_cell.length_a   1.000
_cell.length_b   1.000
_cell.length_c   1.000
_cell.angle_alpha   90.00
_cell.angle_beta   90.00
_cell.angle_gamma   90.00
#
_symmetry.space_group_name_H-M   'P 1'
#
loop_
_entity.id
_entity.type
_entity.pdbx_description
1 polymer ?
#
loop_
_entity_poly.entity_id
_entity_poly.type
_entity_poly.pdbx_seq_one_letter_code
_entity_poly.pdbx_strand_id
1 'polypeptide(L)'
;MAHDYPKIVAQIVEYNTGDIAPDAIDRNYIAQIADHHSCFISGDLDNTLDNALERGLLEEHSAGYMSTKQVNDVVPGYNPD
;
A
#
# COMPACT_ATOMS: atom_id res chain seq x y z
N MET A 1 -15.93 2.92 12.56
CA MET A 1 -14.61 2.28 12.53
C MET A 1 -13.76 3.13 11.61
N ALA A 2 -12.69 3.75 12.10
CA ALA A 2 -11.77 4.46 11.23
C ALA A 2 -11.01 3.39 10.42
N HIS A 3 -11.21 3.34 9.11
CA HIS A 3 -10.38 2.52 8.24
C HIS A 3 -8.96 3.09 8.32
N ASP A 4 -7.99 2.25 8.68
CA ASP A 4 -6.58 2.64 8.73
C ASP A 4 -6.02 2.59 7.30
N TYR A 5 -6.50 3.51 6.47
CA TYR A 5 -6.22 3.64 5.04
C TYR A 5 -4.72 3.47 4.67
N PRO A 6 -3.76 4.03 5.43
CA PRO A 6 -2.33 3.86 5.13
C PRO A 6 -1.86 2.41 5.20
N LYS A 7 -2.44 1.59 6.09
CA LYS A 7 -2.12 0.15 6.15
C LYS A 7 -2.69 -0.61 4.97
N ILE A 8 -3.87 -0.21 4.48
CA ILE A 8 -4.50 -0.83 3.31
C ILE A 8 -3.66 -0.55 2.06
N VAL A 9 -3.18 0.69 1.88
CA VAL A 9 -2.25 1.00 0.77
C VAL A 9 -0.95 0.22 0.93
N ALA A 10 -0.39 0.17 2.14
CA ALA A 10 0.84 -0.57 2.39
C ALA A 10 0.69 -2.08 2.11
N GLN A 11 -0.48 -2.66 2.38
CA GLN A 11 -0.85 -4.03 2.00
C GLN A 11 -0.87 -4.24 0.48
N ILE A 12 -1.50 -3.30 -0.24
CA ILE A 12 -1.55 -3.36 -1.71
C ILE A 12 -0.12 -3.33 -2.27
N VAL A 13 0.75 -2.48 -1.73
CA VAL A 13 2.14 -2.41 -2.16
C VAL A 13 2.89 -3.70 -1.79
N GLU A 14 2.86 -4.17 -0.55
CA GLU A 14 3.54 -5.41 -0.13
C GLU A 14 3.15 -6.63 -0.97
N TYR A 15 1.86 -6.83 -1.24
CA TYR A 15 1.42 -7.97 -2.03
C TYR A 15 2.02 -7.96 -3.45
N ASN A 16 2.21 -6.76 -4.00
CA ASN A 16 2.70 -6.60 -5.36
C ASN A 16 4.22 -6.40 -5.44
N THR A 17 4.89 -5.97 -4.36
CA THR A 17 6.34 -5.73 -4.30
C THR A 17 7.14 -6.75 -3.50
N GLY A 18 6.50 -7.51 -2.60
CA GLY A 18 7.15 -8.39 -1.62
C GLY A 18 7.13 -9.87 -2.00
N ASP A 19 5.99 -10.35 -2.55
CA ASP A 19 5.77 -11.79 -2.83
C ASP A 19 5.70 -12.14 -4.33
N ILE A 20 5.21 -11.23 -5.18
CA ILE A 20 4.90 -11.53 -6.60
C ILE A 20 5.90 -10.90 -7.59
N ALA A 21 6.41 -9.70 -7.31
CA ALA A 21 7.44 -9.05 -8.11
C ALA A 21 8.23 -8.04 -7.25
N PRO A 22 9.56 -8.12 -7.10
CA PRO A 22 10.33 -7.21 -6.23
C PRO A 22 10.43 -5.76 -6.73
N ASP A 23 9.73 -5.41 -7.81
CA ASP A 23 9.80 -4.10 -8.43
C ASP A 23 8.75 -3.15 -7.82
N ALA A 24 9.16 -1.91 -7.55
CA ALA A 24 8.27 -0.87 -7.04
C ALA A 24 7.06 -0.67 -7.96
N ILE A 25 5.87 -0.46 -7.37
CA ILE A 25 4.64 -0.22 -8.12
C ILE A 25 4.26 1.26 -8.15
N ASP A 26 3.78 1.72 -9.30
CA ASP A 26 3.42 3.12 -9.46
C ASP A 26 2.06 3.48 -8.82
N ARG A 27 1.86 4.76 -8.57
CA ARG A 27 0.64 5.32 -7.97
C ARG A 27 -0.63 4.97 -8.72
N ASN A 28 -0.60 4.89 -10.05
CA ASN A 28 -1.80 4.54 -10.84
C ASN A 28 -2.14 3.06 -10.71
N TYR A 29 -1.15 2.20 -10.55
CA TYR A 29 -1.39 0.79 -10.27
C TYR A 29 -2.02 0.60 -8.89
N ILE A 30 -1.49 1.29 -7.87
CA ILE A 30 -2.07 1.33 -6.52
C ILE A 30 -3.52 1.83 -6.58
N ALA A 31 -3.77 2.92 -7.32
CA ALA A 31 -5.11 3.49 -7.49
C ALA A 31 -6.11 2.52 -8.13
N GLN A 32 -5.68 1.75 -9.14
CA GLN A 32 -6.54 0.76 -9.79
C GLN A 32 -6.93 -0.38 -8.85
N ILE A 33 -5.99 -0.87 -8.04
CA ILE A 33 -6.27 -1.92 -7.04
C ILE A 33 -7.19 -1.36 -5.94
N ALA A 34 -6.87 -0.18 -5.43
CA ALA A 34 -7.66 0.56 -4.47
C ALA A 34 -9.13 0.74 -4.90
N ASP A 35 -9.35 1.11 -6.17
CA ASP A 35 -10.67 1.28 -6.78
C ASP A 35 -11.38 -0.07 -6.99
N HIS A 36 -10.68 -1.07 -7.52
CA HIS A 36 -11.21 -2.42 -7.75
C HIS A 36 -11.78 -3.05 -6.47
N HIS A 37 -11.07 -2.87 -5.35
CA HIS A 37 -11.49 -3.40 -4.05
C HIS A 37 -12.42 -2.45 -3.28
N SER A 38 -12.78 -1.28 -3.84
CA SER A 38 -13.54 -0.24 -3.15
C SER A 38 -12.94 0.12 -1.79
N CYS A 39 -11.61 0.07 -1.67
CA CYS A 39 -10.88 0.26 -0.43
C CYS A 39 -10.86 1.72 0.04
N PHE A 40 -11.12 2.67 -0.85
CA PHE A 40 -11.04 4.11 -0.58
C PHE A 40 -12.26 4.84 -1.11
N ILE A 41 -12.59 5.95 -0.45
CA ILE A 41 -13.47 6.98 -1.03
C ILE A 41 -12.58 7.81 -1.97
N SER A 42 -12.99 7.94 -3.23
CA SER A 42 -12.24 8.66 -4.27
C SER A 42 -11.72 10.02 -3.77
N GLY A 43 -10.40 10.24 -3.86
CA GLY A 43 -9.74 11.50 -3.53
C GLY A 43 -8.72 11.46 -2.39
N ASP A 44 -8.68 10.40 -1.57
CA ASP A 44 -7.80 10.34 -0.37
C ASP A 44 -6.50 9.53 -0.59
N LEU A 45 -6.26 9.03 -1.80
CA LEU A 45 -5.14 8.11 -2.06
C LEU A 45 -3.77 8.78 -1.83
N ASP A 46 -3.58 10.01 -2.30
CA ASP A 46 -2.28 10.69 -2.20
C ASP A 46 -1.97 11.01 -0.73
N ASN A 47 -2.95 11.53 0.01
CA ASN A 47 -2.84 11.76 1.45
C ASN A 47 -2.58 10.45 2.22
N THR A 48 -3.17 9.34 1.76
CA THR A 48 -2.94 8.02 2.35
C THR A 48 -1.54 7.49 2.08
N LEU A 49 -1.02 7.69 0.86
CA LEU A 49 0.36 7.35 0.48
C LEU A 49 1.37 8.15 1.31
N ASP A 50 1.17 9.46 1.44
CA ASP A 50 1.99 10.32 2.29
C ASP A 50 1.99 9.84 3.74
N ASN A 51 0.82 9.55 4.30
CA ASN A 51 0.72 8.99 5.65
C ASN A 51 1.43 7.63 5.77
N ALA A 52 1.44 6.80 4.73
CA ALA A 52 2.13 5.52 4.74
C ALA A 52 3.67 5.69 4.67
N LEU A 53 4.15 6.69 3.91
CA LEU A 53 5.56 7.09 3.89
C LEU A 53 6.01 7.67 5.24
N GLU A 54 5.25 8.61 5.81
CA GLU A 54 5.56 9.23 7.12
C GLU A 54 5.61 8.21 8.25
N ARG A 55 4.79 7.15 8.14
CA ARG A 55 4.78 6.04 9.10
C ARG A 55 5.87 5.01 8.85
N GLY A 56 6.66 5.15 7.78
CA GLY A 56 7.72 4.20 7.41
C GLY A 56 7.20 2.85 6.91
N LEU A 57 5.93 2.77 6.49
CA LEU A 57 5.33 1.58 5.90
C LEU A 57 5.73 1.43 4.42
N LEU A 58 5.92 2.56 3.74
CA LEU A 58 6.33 2.60 2.35
C LEU A 58 7.66 3.35 2.21
N GLU A 59 8.37 3.04 1.14
CA GLU A 59 9.51 3.78 0.62
C GLU A 59 9.21 4.21 -0.83
N GLU A 60 9.49 5.47 -1.14
CA GLU A 60 9.40 5.99 -2.50
C GLU A 60 10.71 5.72 -3.26
N HIS A 61 10.58 5.13 -4.44
CA HIS A 61 11.66 4.83 -5.36
C HIS A 61 11.41 5.51 -6.70
N SER A 62 12.45 5.63 -7.52
CA SER A 62 12.37 6.25 -8.86
C SER A 62 11.32 5.59 -9.79
N ALA A 63 10.90 4.37 -9.50
CA ALA A 63 9.91 3.60 -10.26
C ALA A 63 8.51 3.56 -9.62
N GLY A 64 8.34 4.05 -8.38
CA GLY A 64 7.07 3.96 -7.65
C GLY A 64 7.26 3.77 -6.14
N TYR A 65 6.36 3.03 -5.52
CA TYR A 65 6.35 2.75 -4.09
C TYR A 65 6.73 1.29 -3.84
N MET A 66 7.50 1.09 -2.78
CA MET A 66 7.84 -0.23 -2.24
C MET A 66 7.44 -0.30 -0.78
N SER A 67 7.08 -1.49 -0.33
CA SER A 67 6.77 -1.76 1.07
C SER A 67 8.07 -1.95 1.86
N THR A 68 8.08 -1.47 3.10
CA THR A 68 9.20 -1.70 4.00
C THR A 68 8.99 -2.98 4.79
N LYS A 69 10.06 -3.51 5.39
CA LYS A 69 9.95 -4.64 6.32
C LYS A 69 8.99 -4.38 7.50
N GLN A 70 8.73 -3.11 7.84
CA GLN A 70 7.78 -2.79 8.90
C GLN A 70 6.35 -3.16 8.52
N VAL A 71 5.99 -3.18 7.23
CA VAL A 71 4.66 -3.62 6.79
C VAL A 71 4.34 -5.01 7.31
N ASN A 72 5.30 -5.93 7.29
CA ASN A 72 5.14 -7.28 7.82
C ASN A 72 4.86 -7.34 9.34
N ASP A 73 5.28 -6.32 10.11
CA ASP A 73 4.98 -6.21 11.55
C ASP A 73 3.59 -5.60 11.81
N VAL A 74 3.11 -4.71 10.93
CA VAL A 74 1.84 -4.00 11.12
C VAL A 74 0.67 -4.64 10.38
N VAL A 75 0.99 -5.52 9.43
CA VAL A 75 0.09 -6.31 8.62
C VAL A 75 0.43 -7.77 8.86
N PRO A 76 -0.27 -8.48 9.77
CA PRO A 76 -0.20 -9.93 9.75
C PRO A 76 -0.68 -10.34 8.36
N GLY A 77 0.16 -11.06 7.62
CA GLY A 77 -0.09 -11.49 6.24
C GLY A 77 -1.56 -11.77 6.06
N TYR A 78 -2.22 -10.94 5.25
CA TYR A 78 -3.62 -11.13 4.92
C TYR A 78 -3.71 -12.52 4.31
N ASN A 79 -4.24 -13.48 5.06
CA ASN A 79 -4.53 -14.82 4.56
C ASN A 79 -5.89 -14.69 3.88
N PRO A 80 -5.99 -14.66 2.54
CA PRO A 80 -7.27 -14.74 1.87
C PRO A 80 -7.79 -16.17 2.04
N ASP A 81 -8.40 -16.47 3.19
CA ASP A 81 -9.37 -17.55 3.30
C ASP A 81 -10.70 -17.11 2.65
#